data_AF-A0A4Y2QAW7-F1
#
_entry.id   AF-A0A4Y2QAW7-F1
#
_cell.length_a   1.000
_cell.length_b   1.000
_cell.length_c   1.000
_cell.angle_alpha   90.00
_cell.angle_beta   90.00
_cell.angle_gamma   90.00
#
_symmetry.space_group_name_H-M   'P 1'
#
loop_
_entity.id
_entity.type
_entity.pdbx_description
1 polymer ?
#
loop_
_entity_poly.entity_id
_entity_poly.type
_entity_poly.pdbx_seq_one_letter_code
_entity_poly.pdbx_strand_id
1 'polypeptide(L)' 'MKVTRSRSHDFRYQALPHASCFRDLGTSDYNFFPHMRKWLTGMEFASNDEVTAGTTACYGKLDKSYNMDEVESLEY' A
#
# COMPACT_ATOMS: atom_id res chain seq x y z
N MET A 1 -2.53 -7.00 -8.70
CA MET A 1 -1.29 -7.66 -9.17
C MET A 1 -1.36 -9.12 -8.74
N LYS A 2 -1.59 -10.09 -9.65
CA LYS A 2 -1.61 -11.53 -9.30
C LYS A 2 -0.16 -11.98 -9.12
N VAL A 3 0.31 -12.00 -7.89
CA VAL A 3 1.55 -12.70 -7.55
C VAL A 3 1.22 -14.18 -7.56
N THR A 4 1.60 -14.87 -8.62
CA THR A 4 1.48 -16.32 -8.73
C THR A 4 2.75 -16.97 -8.17
N ARG A 5 2.63 -18.14 -7.56
CA ARG A 5 3.77 -18.89 -6.99
C ARG A 5 4.94 -19.03 -7.97
N SER A 6 4.63 -19.18 -9.28
CA SER A 6 5.63 -19.21 -10.35
C SER A 6 6.44 -17.91 -10.46
N ARG A 7 5.77 -16.74 -10.52
CA ARG A 7 6.45 -15.44 -10.59
C ARG A 7 7.23 -15.11 -9.31
N SER A 8 6.75 -15.51 -8.14
CA SER A 8 7.51 -15.31 -6.89
C SER A 8 8.84 -16.05 -6.90
N HIS A 9 8.88 -17.26 -7.47
CA HIS A 9 10.09 -18.07 -7.54
C HIS A 9 11.16 -17.43 -8.44
N ASP A 10 10.76 -16.91 -9.61
CA ASP A 10 11.67 -16.25 -10.56
C ASP A 10 12.35 -15.02 -9.94
N PHE A 11 11.63 -14.28 -9.10
CA PHE A 11 12.16 -13.11 -8.38
C PHE A 11 12.74 -13.44 -7.00
N ARG A 12 12.76 -14.72 -6.60
CA ARG A 12 13.22 -15.20 -5.28
C ARG A 12 12.52 -14.53 -4.09
N TYR A 13 11.27 -14.11 -4.26
CA TYR A 13 10.47 -13.57 -3.16
C TYR A 13 9.93 -14.69 -2.29
N GLN A 14 10.05 -14.53 -0.97
CA GLN A 14 9.35 -15.36 -0.01
C GLN A 14 7.91 -14.86 0.13
N ALA A 15 6.95 -15.72 -0.20
CA ALA A 15 5.55 -15.45 0.09
C ALA A 15 5.28 -15.76 1.57
N LEU A 16 4.92 -14.74 2.36
CA LEU A 16 4.54 -14.90 3.75
C LEU A 16 3.14 -15.53 3.86
N PRO A 17 2.90 -16.40 4.86
CA PRO A 17 1.55 -16.90 5.12
C PRO A 17 0.64 -15.73 5.51
N HIS A 18 -0.57 -15.68 4.96
CA HIS A 18 -1.58 -14.68 5.28
C HIS A 18 -2.92 -15.37 5.52
N ALA A 19 -3.54 -15.10 6.67
CA ALA A 19 -4.83 -15.67 7.01
C ALA A 19 -5.91 -15.15 6.06
N SER A 20 -6.81 -16.03 5.60
CA SER A 20 -7.93 -15.63 4.76
C SER A 20 -8.84 -14.65 5.52
N CYS A 21 -9.28 -13.60 4.83
CA CYS A 21 -10.25 -12.62 5.34
C CYS A 21 -9.79 -11.79 6.56
N PHE A 22 -8.49 -11.79 6.89
CA PHE A 22 -7.91 -10.93 7.92
C PHE A 22 -7.42 -9.60 7.33
N ARG A 23 -8.37 -8.69 7.10
CA ARG A 23 -8.09 -7.33 6.64
C ARG A 23 -7.15 -6.58 7.59
N ASP A 24 -7.23 -6.87 8.88
CA ASP A 24 -6.45 -6.19 9.93
C ASP A 24 -4.95 -6.57 9.93
N LEU A 25 -4.54 -7.56 9.13
CA LEU A 25 -3.13 -7.96 9.00
C LEU A 25 -2.46 -7.36 7.75
N GLY A 26 -3.21 -6.68 6.89
CA GLY A 26 -2.65 -5.99 5.74
C GLY A 26 -2.33 -4.54 6.10
N THR A 27 -1.05 -4.18 6.25
CA THR A 27 -0.61 -2.79 6.46
C THR A 27 -1.19 -1.82 5.43
N SER A 28 -1.42 -2.31 4.21
CA SER A 28 -2.13 -1.54 3.17
C SER A 28 -3.58 -1.23 3.55
N ASP A 29 -4.30 -2.21 4.10
CA ASP A 29 -5.72 -2.12 4.42
C ASP A 29 -6.03 -1.23 5.62
N TYR A 30 -5.22 -1.31 6.69
CA TYR A 30 -5.47 -0.57 7.93
C TYR A 30 -4.68 0.76 8.06
N ASN A 31 -3.56 0.95 7.35
CA ASN A 31 -2.78 2.19 7.39
C ASN A 31 -2.87 2.99 6.08
N PHE A 32 -2.42 2.39 4.97
CA PHE A 32 -2.27 3.11 3.69
C PHE A 32 -3.61 3.53 3.06
N PHE A 33 -4.57 2.61 2.88
CA PHE A 33 -5.84 2.93 2.22
C PHE A 33 -6.73 3.90 3.01
N PRO A 34 -6.75 3.89 4.35
CA PRO A 34 -7.41 4.95 5.12
C PRO A 34 -6.81 6.33 4.84
N HIS A 35 -5.48 6.46 4.81
CA HIS A 35 -4.83 7.71 4.43
C HIS A 35 -5.18 8.13 3.01
N MET A 36 -5.11 7.19 2.05
CA MET A 36 -5.49 7.44 0.66
C MET A 36 -6.93 7.92 0.54
N ARG A 37 -7.88 7.27 1.21
CA ARG A 37 -9.30 7.66 1.18
C ARG A 37 -9.51 9.07 1.73
N LYS A 38 -8.83 9.42 2.83
CA LYS A 38 -8.86 10.80 3.37
C LYS A 38 -8.34 11.80 2.34
N TRP A 39 -7.20 11.51 1.71
CA TRP A 39 -6.63 12.37 0.68
C TRP A 39 -7.54 12.53 -0.55
N LEU A 40 -8.14 11.43 -1.03
CA LEU A 40 -9.06 11.44 -2.17
C LEU A 40 -10.39 12.16 -1.86
N THR A 41 -10.72 12.37 -0.58
CA THR A 41 -11.98 13.01 -0.21
C THR A 41 -11.98 14.47 -0.68
N GLY A 42 -12.88 14.80 -1.61
CA GLY A 42 -12.98 16.14 -2.19
C GLY A 42 -12.02 16.40 -3.36
N MET A 43 -11.32 15.38 -3.84
CA MET A 43 -10.56 15.47 -5.09
C MET A 43 -11.40 15.04 -6.27
N GLU A 44 -11.35 15.83 -7.34
CA GLU A 44 -11.85 15.47 -8.65
C GLU A 44 -10.66 15.49 -9.62
N PHE A 45 -10.54 14.46 -10.45
CA PHE A 45 -9.48 14.36 -11.44
C PHE A 45 -10.10 14.31 -12.82
N ALA A 46 -9.61 15.14 -13.73
CA ALA A 46 -10.05 15.18 -15.13
C ALA A 46 -9.31 14.16 -16.01
N SER A 47 -8.18 13.61 -15.53
CA SER A 47 -7.35 12.67 -16.30
C SER A 47 -6.50 11.75 -15.42
N ASN A 48 -6.00 10.67 -16.02
CA ASN A 48 -5.06 9.76 -15.36
C ASN A 48 -3.72 10.44 -15.03
N ASP A 49 -3.30 11.41 -15.84
CA ASP A 49 -2.07 12.17 -15.61
C ASP A 49 -2.18 13.00 -14.33
N GLU A 50 -3.37 13.58 -14.10
CA GLU A 50 -3.66 14.34 -12.88
C GLU A 50 -3.67 13.45 -11.63
N VAL A 51 -4.27 12.26 -11.72
CA VAL A 51 -4.21 11.25 -10.64
C VAL A 51 -2.76 10.88 -10.33
N THR A 52 -1.95 10.65 -11.37
CA THR A 52 -0.54 10.25 -11.22
C THR A 52 0.29 11.36 -10.59
N ALA A 53 0.14 12.60 -11.06
CA ALA A 53 0.83 13.76 -10.52
C ALA A 53 0.41 14.04 -9.06
N GLY A 54 -0.90 14.01 -8.78
CA GLY A 54 -1.43 14.20 -7.43
C GLY A 54 -0.95 13.13 -6.45
N THR A 55 -0.97 11.86 -6.86
CA THR A 55 -0.48 10.74 -6.03
C THR A 55 1.01 10.88 -5.76
N THR A 56 1.80 11.21 -6.79
CA THR A 56 3.25 11.42 -6.64
C THR A 56 3.55 12.57 -5.68
N ALA A 57 2.81 13.68 -5.77
CA ALA A 57 2.99 14.82 -4.88
C ALA A 57 2.54 14.54 -3.42
N CYS A 58 1.49 13.74 -3.24
CA CYS A 58 0.99 13.36 -1.92
C CYS A 58 1.95 12.40 -1.20
N TYR A 59 2.32 11.30 -1.87
CA TYR A 59 3.12 10.25 -1.24
C TYR A 59 4.62 10.50 -1.33
N GLY A 60 5.09 11.28 -2.30
CA GLY A 60 6.50 11.66 -2.41
C GLY A 60 7.01 12.55 -1.28
N LYS A 61 6.10 13.12 -0.48
CA LYS A 61 6.43 13.93 0.71
C LYS A 61 6.38 13.13 2.02
N LEU A 62 5.88 11.90 2.00
CA LEU A 62 5.84 11.09 3.20
C LEU A 62 7.25 10.65 3.57
N ASP A 63 7.58 10.76 4.86
CA ASP A 63 8.83 10.23 5.37
C ASP A 63 8.82 8.70 5.30
N LYS A 64 10.00 8.10 5.19
CA LYS A 64 10.15 6.65 5.17
C LYS A 64 9.56 5.98 6.42
N SER A 65 9.68 6.63 7.58
CA SER A 65 9.12 6.17 8.86
C SER A 65 7.61 5.93 8.81
N TYR A 66 6.87 6.68 7.98
CA TYR A 66 5.41 6.58 7.86
C TYR A 66 4.90 5.15 7.58
N ASN A 67 5.69 4.34 6.87
CA ASN A 67 5.36 2.94 6.63
C ASN A 67 6.20 1.98 7.47
N MET A 68 7.37 2.38 7.96
CA MET A 68 8.24 1.46 8.71
C MET A 68 7.64 1.11 10.07
N ASP A 69 7.18 2.10 10.83
CA ASP A 69 6.65 1.89 12.17
C ASP A 69 5.44 0.92 12.15
N GLU A 70 4.64 1.00 11.09
CA GLU A 70 3.45 0.18 10.87
C GLU A 70 3.77 -1.22 10.36
N VAL A 71 4.93 -1.41 9.73
CA VAL A 71 5.42 -2.74 9.33
C VAL A 71 6.13 -3.42 10.49
N GLU A 72 6.91 -2.67 11.28
CA GLU A 72 7.58 -3.17 12.48
C GLU A 72 6.56 -3.62 13.55
N SER A 73 5.41 -2.94 13.65
CA SER A 73 4.34 -3.33 14.58
C SER A 73 3.69 -4.68 14.25
N LEU A 74 3.89 -5.24 13.05
CA LEU A 74 3.41 -6.59 12.71
C LEU A 74 4.24 -7.70 13.38
N GLU A 75 5.44 -7.39 13.88
CA GLU A 75 6.32 -8.37 14.53
C GLU A 75 5.93 -8.67 16.00
N TYR A 76 5.03 -7.86 16.57
CA TYR A 76 4.61 -7.90 17.98
C TYR A 76 3.14 -8.28 18.16
#